data_AF-A0A3A4V877-F1
#
_entry.id   AF-A0A3A4V877-F1
#
_cell.length_a   1.000
_cell.length_b   1.000
_cell.length_c   1.000
_cell.angle_alpha   90.00
_cell.angle_beta   90.00
_cell.angle_gamma   90.00
#
_symmetry.space_group_name_H-M   'P 1'
#
loop_
_entity.id
_entity.type
_entity.pdbx_description
1 polymer ?
#
loop_
_entity_poly.entity_id
_entity_poly.type
_entity_poly.pdbx_seq_one_letter_code
_entity_poly.pdbx_strand_id
1 'polypeptide(L)' 'MLEKLKKRMGNPIFIGAAAAFTYKVLQANGITIDAGTWQQGVDLLAYLAIGAGIYSSFDAKE' A
#
# COMPACT_ATOMS: atom_id res chain seq x y z
N MET A 1 -14.85 14.57 -4.31
CA MET A 1 -14.28 13.33 -4.90
C MET A 1 -12.92 12.98 -4.27
N LEU A 2 -11.99 13.95 -4.21
CA LEU A 2 -10.68 13.81 -3.56
C LEU A 2 -10.72 13.38 -2.08
N GLU A 3 -11.65 13.91 -1.29
CA GLU A 3 -11.76 13.53 0.14
C GLU A 3 -12.15 12.06 0.36
N LYS A 4 -13.06 11.52 -0.45
CA LYS A 4 -13.43 10.09 -0.39
C LYS A 4 -12.24 9.21 -0.77
N LEU A 5 -11.44 9.65 -1.72
CA LEU A 5 -10.22 8.95 -2.13
C LEU A 5 -9.18 8.97 -1.02
N LYS A 6 -8.92 10.13 -0.41
CA LYS A 6 -8.04 10.25 0.76
C LYS A 6 -8.47 9.34 1.92
N LYS A 7 -9.77 9.23 2.19
CA LYS A 7 -10.28 8.35 3.25
C LYS A 7 -10.11 6.85 2.93
N ARG A 8 -10.16 6.47 1.65
CA ARG A 8 -9.94 5.08 1.19
C ARG A 8 -8.46 4.73 1.11
N MET A 9 -7.65 5.66 0.63
CA MET A 9 -6.22 5.74 0.90
C MET A 9 -5.94 6.11 2.36
N GLY A 10 -6.85 5.87 3.30
CA GLY A 10 -6.63 5.86 4.75
C GLY A 10 -6.92 4.46 5.33
N ASN A 11 -7.33 3.50 4.49
CA ASN A 11 -7.69 2.15 4.89
C ASN A 11 -6.59 1.14 4.49
N PRO A 12 -5.99 0.40 5.44
CA PRO A 12 -4.96 -0.59 5.15
C PRO A 12 -5.46 -1.73 4.23
N ILE A 13 -6.75 -2.08 4.29
CA ILE A 13 -7.35 -3.07 3.39
C ILE A 13 -7.29 -2.59 1.93
N PHE A 14 -7.48 -1.29 1.71
CA PHE A 14 -7.40 -0.71 0.36
C PHE A 14 -5.96 -0.72 -0.17
N ILE A 15 -4.96 -0.45 0.68
CA ILE A 15 -3.54 -0.57 0.32
C ILE A 15 -3.20 -2.01 -0.07
N GLY A 16 -3.62 -2.99 0.74
CA GLY A 16 -3.38 -4.40 0.44
C GLY A 16 -4.03 -4.84 -0.87
N ALA A 17 -5.26 -4.40 -1.12
CA ALA A 17 -5.95 -4.67 -2.39
C ALA A 17 -5.26 -4.02 -3.60
N ALA A 18 -4.78 -2.77 -3.45
CA ALA A 18 -4.02 -2.08 -4.48
C ALA A 18 -2.69 -2.78 -4.77
N ALA A 19 -1.95 -3.17 -3.74
CA ALA A 19 -0.69 -3.91 -3.88
C ALA A 19 -0.89 -5.27 -4.57
N ALA A 20 -1.93 -6.02 -4.20
CA ALA A 20 -2.27 -7.28 -4.86
C ALA A 20 -2.66 -7.09 -6.33
N PHE A 21 -3.41 -6.02 -6.64
CA PHE A 21 -3.76 -5.67 -8.01
C PHE A 21 -2.51 -5.31 -8.83
N THR A 22 -1.62 -4.47 -8.30
CA THR A 22 -0.38 -4.09 -8.98
C THR A 22 0.51 -5.31 -9.24
N TYR A 23 0.61 -6.24 -8.28
CA TYR A 23 1.35 -7.48 -8.47
C TYR A 23 0.83 -8.30 -9.66
N LYS A 24 -0.50 -8.46 -9.78
CA LYS A 24 -1.12 -9.16 -10.92
C LYS A 24 -0.89 -8.44 -12.24
N VAL A 25 -0.95 -7.10 -12.26
CA VAL A 25 -0.67 -6.30 -13.46
C VAL A 25 0.77 -6.48 -13.90
N LEU A 26 1.73 -6.47 -12.97
CA LEU A 26 3.15 -6.68 -13.28
C LEU A 26 3.38 -8.08 -13.89
N GLN A 27 2.78 -9.11 -13.31
CA GLN A 27 2.83 -10.47 -13.87
C GLN A 27 2.23 -10.54 -15.29
N ALA A 28 1.09 -9.88 -15.51
CA ALA A 28 0.44 -9.84 -16.83
C ALA A 28 1.31 -9.16 -17.90
N ASN A 29 2.23 -8.29 -17.51
CA ASN A 29 3.20 -7.64 -18.40
C ASN A 29 4.54 -8.41 -18.49
N GLY A 30 4.61 -9.64 -17.98
CA GLY A 30 5.81 -10.48 -18.03
C GLY A 30 6.85 -10.17 -16.95
N ILE A 31 6.56 -9.23 -16.04
CA ILE A 31 7.46 -8.90 -14.93
C ILE A 31 7.22 -9.92 -13.81
N THR A 32 8.17 -10.84 -13.66
CA THR A 32 8.09 -11.90 -12.65
C THR A 32 8.86 -11.46 -11.41
N ILE A 33 8.12 -11.06 -10.37
CA ILE A 33 8.69 -10.69 -9.07
C ILE A 33 8.31 -11.79 -8.09
N ASP A 34 9.27 -12.30 -7.34
CA ASP A 34 8.99 -13.22 -6.25
C ASP A 34 8.10 -12.55 -5.18
N ALA A 35 7.21 -13.33 -4.57
CA ALA A 35 6.25 -12.81 -3.59
C ALA A 35 6.93 -12.15 -2.38
N GLY A 36 8.08 -12.69 -1.94
CA GLY A 36 8.87 -12.14 -0.84
C GLY A 36 9.45 -10.76 -1.17
N THR A 37 10.07 -10.61 -2.34
CA THR A 37 10.61 -9.34 -2.83
C THR A 37 9.50 -8.30 -3.02
N TRP A 38 8.35 -8.71 -3.58
CA TRP A 38 7.20 -7.83 -3.72
C TRP A 38 6.69 -7.35 -2.36
N GLN A 39 6.55 -8.27 -1.40
CA GLN A 39 6.09 -7.95 -0.05
C GLN A 39 7.05 -6.98 0.67
N GLN A 40 8.37 -7.21 0.60
CA GLN A 40 9.36 -6.29 1.15
C GLN A 40 9.26 -4.88 0.55
N GLY A 41 9.03 -4.79 -0.76
CA GLY A 41 8.82 -3.50 -1.44
C GLY A 41 7.56 -2.78 -0.96
N VAL A 42 6.46 -3.50 -0.82
CA VAL A 42 5.20 -2.96 -0.28
C VAL A 42 5.37 -2.51 1.17
N ASP A 43 6.05 -3.30 2.00
CA ASP A 43 6.32 -2.98 3.40
C ASP A 43 7.17 -1.71 3.52
N LEU A 44 8.22 -1.58 2.71
CA LEU A 44 9.05 -0.37 2.69
C LEU A 44 8.23 0.87 2.32
N LEU A 45 7.39 0.79 1.28
CA LEU A 45 6.52 1.89 0.88
C LEU A 45 5.49 2.24 1.96
N ALA A 46 4.96 1.24 2.65
CA ALA A 46 4.03 1.45 3.76
C ALA A 46 4.73 2.15 4.93
N TYR A 47 5.93 1.71 5.32
CA TYR A 47 6.71 2.35 6.39
C TYR A 47 7.11 3.78 6.05
N LEU A 48 7.49 4.05 4.79
CA LEU A 48 7.77 5.41 4.33
C LEU A 48 6.52 6.29 4.36
N ALA A 49 5.36 5.76 3.95
CA ALA A 49 4.09 6.49 4.01
C ALA A 49 3.67 6.79 5.46
N ILE A 50 3.95 5.88 6.40
CA ILE A 50 3.75 6.10 7.83
C ILE A 50 4.72 7.17 8.36
N GLY A 51 6.01 7.04 8.07
CA GLY A 51 7.03 7.99 8.51
C GLY A 51 6.86 9.41 7.94
N ALA A 52 6.31 9.53 6.73
CA ALA A 52 5.98 10.81 6.10
C ALA A 52 4.65 11.40 6.57
N GLY A 53 3.92 10.74 7.46
CA GLY A 53 2.62 11.20 7.97
C GLY A 53 1.49 11.17 6.95
N ILE A 54 1.66 10.47 5.82
CA ILE A 54 0.62 10.24 4.80
C ILE A 54 -0.46 9.30 5.37
N TYR A 55 -0.04 8.39 6.25
CA TYR A 55 -0.89 7.51 7.04
C TYR A 55 -0.46 7.50 8.51
N SER A 56 -1.42 7.56 9.42
CA SER A 56 -1.19 7.21 10.83
C SER A 56 -1.86 5.87 11.11
N SER A 57 -1.08 4.79 11.20
CA SER A 57 -1.57 3.54 11.79
C SER A 57 -1.51 3.59 13.33
N PHE A 58 -0.81 4.58 13.88
CA PHE A 58 -0.91 4.97 15.27
C PHE A 58 -2.15 5.86 15.40
N ASP A 59 -3.26 5.29 15.88
CA ASP A 59 -4.34 6.11 16.40
C ASP A 59 -3.72 6.89 17.58
N ALA A 60 -3.47 8.19 17.42
CA ALA A 60 -3.04 9.07 18.50
C ALA A 60 -4.24 9.36 19.43
N LYS A 61 -4.89 8.29 19.89
CA LYS A 61 -5.88 8.28 20.95
C LYS A 61 -5.28 7.56 22.13
N GLU A 62 -4.40 8.27 22.83
CA GLU A 62 -4.42 8.23 24.30
C GLU A 62 -5.67 8.96 24.80
#